data_AF-A0A061EWL0-F1
#
_entry.id   AF-A0A061EWL0-F1
#
_cell.length_a   1.000
_cell.length_b   1.000
_cell.length_c   1.000
_cell.angle_alpha   90.00
_cell.angle_beta   90.00
_cell.angle_gamma   90.00
#
_symmetry.space_group_name_H-M   'P 1'
#
loop_
_entity.id
_entity.type
_entity.pdbx_description
1 polymer ?
#
loop_
_entity_poly.entity_id
_entity_poly.type
_entity_poly.pdbx_seq_one_letter_code
_entity_poly.pdbx_strand_id
1 'polypeptide(L)'
;MDECEDSFLRLETCLILAPILSLPNNSGGYVVYCDASKVGLGCVLMQNGRVIMYASRQLKRHKKNYSTHDLEMAMIVFALKIWRH
;
A
#
# COMPACT_ATOMS: atom_id res chain seq x y z
N MET A 1 14.95 -17.93 -12.13
CA MET A 1 13.96 -17.06 -12.79
C MET A 1 12.75 -16.84 -11.87
N ASP A 2 12.92 -17.03 -10.55
CA ASP A 2 11.84 -17.55 -9.71
C ASP A 2 11.39 -16.58 -8.60
N GLU A 3 12.16 -15.53 -8.28
CA GLU A 3 11.77 -14.56 -7.23
C GLU A 3 10.54 -13.72 -7.63
N CYS A 4 10.41 -13.41 -8.93
CA CYS A 4 9.29 -12.62 -9.43
C CYS A 4 8.00 -13.43 -9.39
N GLU A 5 8.08 -14.72 -9.72
CA GLU A 5 6.94 -15.63 -9.75
C GLU A 5 6.52 -16.03 -8.33
N ASP A 6 7.47 -16.28 -7.43
CA ASP A 6 7.18 -16.52 -6.01
C ASP A 6 6.56 -15.28 -5.34
N SER A 7 7.04 -14.07 -5.66
CA SER A 7 6.43 -12.83 -5.18
C SER A 7 5.01 -12.64 -5.71
N PHE A 8 4.76 -13.01 -6.97
CA PHE A 8 3.44 -12.92 -7.58
C PHE A 8 2.46 -13.94 -6.98
N LEU A 9 2.90 -15.19 -6.79
CA LEU A 9 2.10 -16.24 -6.15
C LEU A 9 1.82 -15.92 -4.68
N ARG A 10 2.78 -15.34 -3.96
CA ARG A 10 2.56 -14.80 -2.61
C ARG A 10 1.56 -13.66 -2.62
N LEU A 11 1.62 -12.76 -3.60
CA LEU A 11 0.65 -11.68 -3.75
C LEU A 11 -0.74 -12.24 -4.01
N GLU A 12 -0.87 -13.19 -4.94
CA GLU A 12 -2.13 -13.86 -5.27
C GLU A 12 -2.71 -14.58 -4.05
N THR A 13 -1.88 -15.32 -3.33
CA THR A 13 -2.26 -16.00 -2.09
C THR A 13 -2.68 -15.00 -1.02
N CYS A 14 -1.96 -13.89 -0.85
CA CYS A 14 -2.35 -12.81 0.07
C CYS A 14 -3.62 -12.09 -0.37
N LEU A 15 -3.94 -12.02 -1.66
CA LEU A 15 -5.18 -11.45 -2.19
C LEU A 15 -6.36 -12.40 -2.01
N ILE A 16 -6.15 -13.71 -2.17
CA ILE A 16 -7.15 -14.76 -1.96
C ILE A 16 -7.43 -14.97 -0.46
N LEU A 17 -6.39 -14.95 0.37
CA LEU A 17 -6.47 -15.07 1.82
C LEU A 17 -6.65 -13.72 2.51
N ALA A 18 -6.71 -12.61 1.76
CA ALA A 18 -6.86 -11.28 2.33
C ALA A 18 -8.05 -11.31 3.29
N PRO A 19 -7.88 -10.94 4.57
CA PRO A 19 -8.99 -10.83 5.48
C PRO A 19 -9.98 -9.86 4.82
N ILE A 20 -11.17 -10.38 4.51
CA ILE A 20 -12.24 -9.73 3.76
C ILE A 20 -12.22 -8.23 4.08
N LEU A 21 -11.82 -7.43 3.08
CA LEU A 21 -11.67 -5.98 3.22
C LEU A 21 -12.95 -5.46 3.86
N SER A 22 -12.81 -4.93 5.07
CA SER A 22 -13.98 -4.46 5.81
C SER A 22 -14.47 -3.19 5.14
N LEU A 23 -15.80 -3.04 5.03
CA LEU A 23 -16.36 -1.84 4.43
C LEU A 23 -15.93 -0.60 5.24
N PRO A 24 -15.51 0.48 4.58
CA PRO A 24 -15.21 1.74 5.27
C PRO A 24 -16.47 2.19 6.02
N ASN A 25 -16.30 2.55 7.28
CA ASN A 25 -17.38 3.11 8.08
C ASN A 25 -17.30 4.65 7.97
N ASN A 26 -18.44 5.30 7.68
CA ASN A 26 -18.54 6.76 7.63
C ASN A 26 -18.34 7.44 8.99
N SER A 27 -18.28 6.65 10.08
CA SER A 27 -17.99 7.12 11.43
C SER A 27 -16.65 6.57 11.92
N GLY A 28 -15.73 7.48 12.27
CA GLY A 28 -14.41 7.16 12.81
C GLY A 28 -13.24 7.65 11.96
N GLY A 29 -12.09 7.79 12.58
CA GLY A 29 -10.85 8.13 11.89
C GLY A 29 -10.26 6.94 11.16
N TYR A 30 -9.52 7.23 10.09
CA TYR A 30 -8.70 6.26 9.39
C TYR A 30 -7.25 6.36 9.85
N VAL A 31 -6.58 5.21 9.92
CA VAL A 31 -5.14 5.13 10.15
C VAL A 31 -4.49 4.59 8.89
N VAL A 32 -3.49 5.31 8.40
CA VAL A 32 -2.72 4.92 7.21
C VAL A 32 -1.35 4.47 7.66
N TYR A 33 -1.00 3.23 7.34
CA TYR A 33 0.36 2.73 7.48
C TYR A 33 1.06 2.81 6.13
N CYS A 34 2.23 3.43 6.13
CA CYS A 34 3.03 3.71 4.95
C CYS A 34 4.35 2.95 5.06
N ASP A 35 4.71 2.18 4.04
CA ASP A 35 6.06 1.63 3.91
C ASP A 35 6.66 2.00 2.55
N ALA A 36 7.92 2.40 2.57
CA ALA A 36 8.64 2.86 1.39
C ALA A 36 9.98 2.14 1.27
N SER A 37 10.18 1.47 0.14
CA SER A 37 11.46 0.85 -0.21
C SER A 37 12.00 1.43 -1.51
N LYS A 38 13.26 1.10 -1.83
CA LYS A 38 13.89 1.44 -3.13
C LYS A 38 13.25 0.70 -4.31
N VAL A 39 12.37 -0.26 -4.07
CA VAL A 39 11.73 -1.10 -5.09
C VAL A 39 10.27 -0.71 -5.30
N GLY A 40 9.57 -0.35 -4.24
CA GLY A 40 8.16 0.01 -4.30
C GLY A 40 7.67 0.70 -3.04
N LEU A 41 6.49 1.28 -3.17
CA LEU A 41 5.75 1.89 -2.07
C LEU A 41 4.53 1.02 -1.76
N GLY A 42 4.24 0.87 -0.47
CA GLY A 42 3.04 0.21 0.02
C GLY A 42 2.33 1.08 1.04
N CYS A 43 1.00 0.98 1.07
CA CYS A 43 0.21 1.48 2.18
C CYS A 43 -1.01 0.61 2.48
N VAL A 44 -1.40 0.68 3.75
CA VAL A 44 -2.55 -0.01 4.29
C VAL A 44 -3.44 1.02 4.98
N LEU A 45 -4.70 1.08 4.54
CA LEU A 45 -5.75 1.81 5.23
C LEU A 45 -6.39 0.89 6.26
N MET A 46 -6.36 1.31 7.52
CA MET A 46 -6.98 0.60 8.61
C MET A 46 -8.00 1.49 9.31
N GLN A 47 -9.09 0.86 9.75
CA GLN A 47 -10.12 1.50 10.55
C GLN A 47 -10.57 0.52 11.62
N ASN A 48 -10.63 0.96 12.88
CA ASN A 48 -11.04 0.14 14.03
C ASN A 48 -10.33 -1.23 14.10
N GLY A 49 -9.02 -1.25 13.82
CA GLY A 49 -8.19 -2.47 13.84
C GLY A 49 -8.42 -3.43 12.67
N ARG A 50 -9.24 -3.06 11.68
CA ARG A 50 -9.50 -3.84 10.47
C ARG A 50 -8.88 -3.18 9.25
N VAL A 51 -8.45 -3.99 8.30
CA VAL A 51 -7.95 -3.47 7.03
C VAL A 51 -9.11 -3.17 6.10
N ILE A 52 -9.14 -1.95 5.60
CA ILE A 52 -10.15 -1.44 4.66
C ILE A 52 -9.65 -1.54 3.23
N MET A 53 -8.39 -1.16 2.99
CA MET A 53 -7.81 -1.20 1.66
C MET A 53 -6.29 -1.29 1.69
N TYR A 54 -5.74 -2.10 0.80
CA TYR A 54 -4.31 -2.09 0.47
C TYR A 54 -4.12 -1.27 -0.81
N ALA A 55 -3.07 -0.47 -0.84
CA ALA A 55 -2.61 0.13 -2.09
C ALA A 55 -1.09 0.02 -2.16
N SER A 56 -0.58 -0.39 -3.30
CA SER A 56 0.85 -0.46 -3.54
C SER A 56 1.18 0.06 -4.92
N ARG A 57 2.39 0.58 -5.10
CA ARG A 57 2.88 1.03 -6.39
C ARG A 57 4.38 0.80 -6.50
N GLN A 58 4.80 0.13 -7.56
CA GLN A 58 6.22 0.02 -7.88
C GLN A 58 6.85 1.39 -8.14
N LEU A 59 8.11 1.55 -7.71
CA LEU A 59 8.86 2.76 -7.97
C LEU A 59 9.28 2.81 -9.43
N LYS A 60 8.93 3.90 -10.13
CA LYS A 60 9.50 4.16 -11.45
C LYS A 60 11.00 4.37 -11.33
N ARG A 61 11.78 3.94 -12.34
CA ARG A 61 13.26 4.02 -12.37
C ARG A 61 13.80 5.41 -11.97
N HIS A 62 13.15 6.49 -12.40
CA HIS A 62 13.55 7.86 -12.07
C HIS A 62 13.35 8.25 -10.60
N LYS A 63 12.46 7.55 -9.87
CA LYS A 63 12.19 7.80 -8.44
C LYS A 63 13.11 7.01 -7.52
N LYS A 64 13.92 6.08 -8.03
CA LYS A 64 14.87 5.30 -7.22
C LYS A 64 15.97 6.14 -6.58
N ASN A 65 16.25 7.31 -7.13
CA ASN A 65 17.26 8.23 -6.63
C ASN A 65 16.70 9.26 -5.63
N TYR A 66 15.39 9.23 -5.35
CA TYR A 66 14.80 10.13 -4.36
C TYR A 66 15.19 9.72 -2.95
N SER A 67 15.30 10.70 -2.06
CA SER A 67 15.50 10.47 -0.63
C SER A 67 14.33 9.67 -0.07
N THR A 68 14.58 8.85 0.96
CA THR A 68 13.52 8.09 1.67
C THR A 68 12.39 9.02 2.11
N HIS A 69 12.71 10.23 2.56
CA HIS A 69 11.74 11.24 2.96
C HIS A 69 10.80 11.67 1.80
N ASP A 70 11.34 11.84 0.59
CA ASP A 70 10.54 12.19 -0.59
C ASP A 70 9.65 11.03 -1.04
N LEU A 71 10.13 9.79 -0.84
CA LEU A 71 9.39 8.59 -1.13
C LEU A 71 8.21 8.40 -0.16
N GLU A 72 8.42 8.63 1.13
CA GLU A 72 7.38 8.65 2.14
C GLU A 72 6.31 9.71 1.82
N MET A 73 6.74 10.94 1.50
CA MET A 73 5.82 12.02 1.14
C MET A 73 5.04 11.70 -0.14
N ALA A 74 5.69 11.16 -1.17
CA ALA A 74 5.03 10.72 -2.39
C ALA A 74 4.02 9.59 -2.14
N MET A 75 4.28 8.77 -1.11
CA MET A 75 3.36 7.73 -0.68
C MET A 75 2.13 8.34 -0.01
N ILE A 76 2.30 9.24 0.96
CA ILE A 76 1.17 9.92 1.63
C ILE A 76 0.27 10.60 0.60
N VAL A 77 0.84 11.31 -0.38
CA VAL A 77 0.08 11.94 -1.47
C VAL A 77 -0.65 10.91 -2.33
N PHE A 78 -0.04 9.76 -2.59
CA PHE A 78 -0.67 8.68 -3.36
C PHE A 78 -1.84 8.06 -2.60
N ALA A 79 -1.64 7.76 -1.32
CA ALA A 79 -2.65 7.31 -0.37
C ALA A 79 -3.86 8.27 -0.35
N LEU A 80 -3.61 9.56 -0.11
CA LEU A 80 -4.64 10.59 -0.08
C LEU A 80 -5.39 10.72 -1.42
N LYS A 81 -4.73 10.52 -2.56
CA LYS A 81 -5.39 10.54 -3.88
C LYS A 81 -6.32 9.35 -4.09
N ILE A 82 -5.93 8.16 -3.62
CA ILE A 82 -6.77 6.96 -3.72
C ILE A 82 -8.00 7.09 -2.82
N TRP A 83 -7.84 7.67 -1.64
CA TRP A 83 -8.92 7.77 -0.64
C TRP A 83 -9.70 9.08 -0.69
N ARG A 84 -9.50 9.91 -1.71
CA ARG A 84 -10.28 11.16 -1.91
C ARG A 84 -11.67 10.93 -2.51
N HIS A 85 -12.10 9.68 -2.66
CA HIS A 85 -13.37 9.35 -3.30
C HIS A 85 -14.51 9.22 -2.28
#